data_AF-A0A2D9RZ60-F1
#
_entry.id   AF-A0A2D9RZ60-F1
#
_cell.length_a   1.000
_cell.length_b   1.000
_cell.length_c   1.000
_cell.angle_alpha   90.00
_cell.angle_beta   90.00
_cell.angle_gamma   90.00
#
_symmetry.space_group_name_H-M   'P 1'
#
loop_
_entity.id
_entity.type
_entity.pdbx_description
1 polymer ?
#
loop_
_entity_poly.entity_id
_entity_poly.type
_entity_poly.pdbx_seq_one_letter_code
_entity_poly.pdbx_strand_id
1 'polypeptide(L)'
;MKNFIIAILITLVVLASGSLFVVREGQRAIVIQFGKVQRDAETGDTKVFEPGLHFKLPFIDTVRQLDARIQTLDDSPDRFVTSEKKDLIVDSYV
;
A
#
# COMPACT_ATOMS: atom_id res chain seq x y z
N MET A 1 -26.16 5.60 34.13
CA MET A 1 -26.53 5.94 32.74
C MET A 1 -25.60 6.98 32.11
N LYS A 2 -25.29 8.12 32.77
CA LYS A 2 -24.40 9.16 32.23
C LYS A 2 -22.98 8.66 31.87
N ASN A 3 -22.41 7.77 32.69
CA ASN A 3 -21.09 7.18 32.43
C ASN A 3 -21.09 6.26 31.19
N PHE A 4 -22.22 5.61 30.90
CA PHE A 4 -22.38 4.76 29.73
C PHE A 4 -22.43 5.60 28.44
N ILE A 5 -23.12 6.74 28.48
CA ILE A 5 -23.16 7.71 27.39
C ILE A 5 -21.77 8.28 27.11
N ILE A 6 -21.02 8.64 28.17
CA ILE A 6 -19.65 9.13 28.05
C ILE A 6 -18.72 8.06 27.44
N ALA A 7 -18.82 6.81 27.88
CA ALA A 7 -18.01 5.71 27.35
C ALA A 7 -18.30 5.43 25.85
N ILE A 8 -19.57 5.48 25.45
CA ILE A 8 -19.97 5.35 24.05
C ILE A 8 -19.40 6.50 23.21
N LEU A 9 -19.52 7.73 23.71
CA LEU A 9 -19.05 8.93 23.00
C LEU A 9 -17.54 8.89 22.79
N ILE A 10 -16.78 8.49 23.81
CA ILE A 10 -15.32 8.31 23.71
C ILE A 10 -14.98 7.24 22.67
N THR A 11 -15.66 6.08 22.71
CA THR A 11 -15.43 5.00 21.74
C THR A 11 -15.67 5.46 20.31
N LEU A 12 -16.73 6.23 20.09
CA LEU A 12 -17.09 6.74 18.77
C LEU A 12 -16.04 7.73 18.24
N VAL A 13 -15.52 8.61 19.09
CA VAL A 13 -14.44 9.55 18.72
C VAL A 13 -13.14 8.83 18.38
N VAL A 14 -12.79 7.79 19.14
CA VAL A 14 -11.60 6.98 18.87
C VAL A 14 -11.73 6.24 17.53
N LEU A 15 -12.90 5.67 17.25
CA LEU A 15 -13.15 5.00 15.97
C LEU A 15 -13.13 5.97 14.79
N ALA A 16 -13.72 7.16 14.94
CA ALA A 16 -13.76 8.17 13.89
C ALA A 16 -12.37 8.76 13.58
N SER A 17 -11.53 8.95 14.59
CA SER A 17 -10.16 9.46 14.38
C SER A 17 -9.24 8.41 13.74
N GLY A 18 -9.41 7.13 14.07
CA GLY A 18 -8.61 6.04 13.52
C GLY A 18 -9.06 5.53 12.13
N SER A 19 -10.25 5.92 11.67
CA SER A 19 -10.80 5.47 10.40
C SER A 19 -10.38 6.31 9.20
N LEU A 20 -9.91 7.55 9.42
CA LEU A 20 -9.48 8.43 8.35
C LEU A 20 -8.01 8.19 7.97
N PHE A 21 -7.70 8.07 6.69
CA PHE A 21 -6.33 8.12 6.21
C PHE A 21 -6.21 8.89 4.88
N VAL A 22 -5.04 9.47 4.66
CA VAL A 22 -4.75 10.29 3.49
C VAL A 22 -3.69 9.60 2.64
N VAL A 23 -3.93 9.53 1.33
CA VAL A 23 -2.97 9.07 0.33
C VAL A 23 -2.41 10.29 -0.37
N ARG A 24 -1.08 10.45 -0.33
CA ARG A 24 -0.39 11.59 -0.95
C ARG A 24 -0.33 11.43 -2.46
N GLU A 25 -0.23 12.57 -3.15
CA GLU A 25 0.01 12.60 -4.59
C GLU A 25 1.33 11.91 -4.95
N GLY A 26 1.34 11.18 -6.07
CA GLY A 26 2.46 10.33 -6.50
C GLY A 26 2.54 8.99 -5.77
N GLN A 27 1.67 8.71 -4.79
CA GLN A 27 1.57 7.43 -4.12
C GLN A 27 0.21 6.79 -4.37
N ARG A 28 0.16 5.46 -4.27
CA ARG A 28 -1.06 4.67 -4.25
C ARG A 28 -1.12 3.88 -2.97
N ALA A 29 -2.31 3.64 -2.43
CA ALA A 29 -2.45 2.83 -1.22
C ALA A 29 -3.18 1.52 -1.49
N ILE A 30 -2.79 0.50 -0.74
CA ILE A 30 -3.46 -0.80 -0.68
C ILE A 30 -3.87 -1.03 0.77
N VAL A 31 -5.10 -1.47 0.97
CA VAL A 31 -5.62 -1.83 2.29
C VAL A 31 -5.52 -3.34 2.47
N ILE A 32 -4.88 -3.74 3.57
CA ILE A 32 -4.73 -5.13 3.98
C ILE A 32 -5.64 -5.34 5.19
N GLN A 33 -6.60 -6.24 5.04
CA GLN A 33 -7.57 -6.61 6.06
C GLN A 33 -7.28 -8.04 6.53
N PHE A 34 -7.01 -8.25 7.82
CA PHE A 34 -6.64 -9.56 8.41
C PHE A 34 -5.48 -10.28 7.67
N GLY A 35 -4.49 -9.53 7.19
CA GLY A 35 -3.36 -10.08 6.44
C GLY A 35 -3.68 -10.46 4.99
N LYS A 36 -4.91 -10.22 4.50
CA LYS A 36 -5.30 -10.38 3.10
C LYS A 36 -5.44 -9.02 2.44
N VAL A 37 -4.97 -8.92 1.21
CA VAL A 37 -5.15 -7.72 0.39
C VAL A 37 -6.64 -7.59 0.05
N GLN A 38 -7.22 -6.43 0.33
CA GLN A 38 -8.61 -6.16 -0.03
C GLN A 38 -8.74 -6.16 -1.55
N ARG A 39 -9.63 -7.01 -2.05
CA ARG A 39 -9.97 -7.10 -3.47
C ARG A 39 -11.30 -6.44 -3.73
N ASP A 40 -11.44 -5.86 -4.91
CA ASP A 40 -12.71 -5.35 -5.38
C ASP A 40 -13.68 -6.52 -5.59
N ALA A 41 -14.94 -6.34 -5.16
CA ALA A 41 -15.95 -7.37 -5.23
C ALA A 41 -16.46 -7.59 -6.67
N GLU A 42 -16.33 -6.58 -7.55
CA GLU A 42 -16.87 -6.63 -8.91
C GLU A 42 -15.83 -7.13 -9.92
N THR A 43 -14.56 -6.70 -9.80
CA THR A 43 -13.51 -7.07 -10.76
C THR A 43 -12.60 -8.19 -10.26
N GLY A 44 -12.60 -8.50 -8.95
CA GLY A 44 -11.70 -9.49 -8.36
C GLY A 44 -10.24 -9.02 -8.26
N ASP A 45 -9.95 -7.79 -8.69
CA ASP A 45 -8.62 -7.18 -8.66
C ASP A 45 -8.28 -6.59 -7.30
N THR A 46 -6.99 -6.31 -7.06
CA THR A 46 -6.55 -5.63 -5.85
C THR A 46 -7.12 -4.22 -5.80
N LYS A 47 -7.79 -3.85 -4.70
CA LYS A 47 -8.34 -2.52 -4.52
C LYS A 47 -7.20 -1.52 -4.28
N VAL A 48 -6.97 -0.68 -5.27
CA VAL A 48 -5.94 0.37 -5.23
C VAL A 48 -6.61 1.71 -5.00
N PHE A 49 -6.18 2.41 -3.95
CA PHE A 49 -6.70 3.73 -3.60
C PHE A 49 -5.81 4.82 -4.22
N GLU A 50 -6.46 5.73 -4.93
CA GLU A 50 -5.84 6.91 -5.54
C GLU A 50 -5.49 7.99 -4.49
N PRO A 51 -4.66 9.00 -4.83
CA PRO A 51 -4.40 10.13 -3.95
C PRO A 51 -5.70 10.79 -3.48
N GLY A 52 -5.82 11.04 -2.18
CA GLY A 52 -7.05 11.59 -1.59
C GLY A 52 -7.33 11.11 -0.18
N LEU A 53 -8.50 11.49 0.31
CA LEU A 53 -9.00 11.11 1.63
C LEU A 53 -9.80 9.81 1.52
N HIS A 54 -9.43 8.82 2.32
CA HIS A 54 -10.07 7.51 2.33
C HIS A 54 -10.38 7.05 3.75
N PHE A 55 -11.29 6.08 3.83
CA PHE A 55 -11.73 5.48 5.08
C PHE A 55 -11.23 4.04 5.18
N LYS A 56 -10.76 3.66 6.38
CA LYS A 56 -10.38 2.30 6.75
C LYS A 56 -11.05 1.92 8.06
N LEU A 57 -11.13 0.63 8.35
CA LEU A 57 -11.51 0.17 9.68
C LEU A 57 -10.31 0.30 10.63
N PRO A 58 -10.43 1.08 11.72
CA PRO A 58 -9.37 1.14 12.72
C PRO A 58 -9.14 -0.24 13.33
N PHE A 59 -7.91 -0.51 13.78
CA PHE A 59 -7.45 -1.77 14.39
C PHE A 59 -7.32 -3.01 13.48
N ILE A 60 -8.15 -3.15 12.45
CA ILE A 60 -8.14 -4.33 11.58
C ILE A 60 -7.38 -4.05 10.28
N ASP A 61 -7.59 -2.86 9.71
CA ASP A 61 -7.04 -2.52 8.40
C ASP A 61 -5.68 -1.84 8.49
N THR A 62 -4.73 -2.43 7.78
CA THR A 62 -3.38 -1.88 7.59
C THR A 62 -3.27 -1.25 6.21
N VAL A 63 -2.91 0.03 6.15
CA VAL A 63 -2.70 0.75 4.89
C VAL A 63 -1.23 0.67 4.53
N ARG A 64 -0.92 0.21 3.32
CA ARG A 64 0.42 0.26 2.73
C ARG A 64 0.41 1.26 1.58
N GLN A 65 1.28 2.26 1.65
CA GLN A 65 1.48 3.22 0.58
C GLN A 65 2.65 2.76 -0.28
N LEU A 66 2.44 2.77 -1.60
CA LEU A 66 3.40 2.41 -2.62
C LEU A 66 3.65 3.63 -3.49
N ASP A 67 4.89 3.80 -3.95
CA ASP A 67 5.23 4.86 -4.88
C ASP A 67 4.66 4.50 -6.27
N ALA A 68 3.90 5.43 -6.85
CA ALA A 68 3.28 5.29 -8.16
C ALA A 68 4.03 6.07 -9.25
N ARG A 69 5.19 6.66 -8.92
CA ARG A 69 6.06 7.33 -9.88
C ARG A 69 6.84 6.31 -10.71
N ILE A 70 7.30 6.76 -11.88
CA ILE A 70 8.25 6.02 -12.70
C ILE A 70 9.52 5.85 -11.86
N GLN A 71 9.84 4.61 -11.54
CA GLN A 71 11.07 4.23 -10.88
C GLN A 71 11.92 3.55 -11.93
N THR A 72 13.14 4.02 -12.09
CA THR A 72 14.10 3.27 -12.88
C THR A 72 14.74 2.20 -12.02
N LEU A 73 14.79 0.99 -12.56
CA LEU A 73 15.56 -0.09 -11.97
C LEU A 73 17.00 0.02 -12.44
N ASP A 74 17.90 0.35 -11.50
CA ASP A 74 19.34 0.32 -11.68
C ASP A 74 19.85 -0.97 -11.02
N ASP A 75 20.19 -1.97 -11.82
CA ASP A 75 20.66 -3.26 -11.33
C ASP A 75 22.19 -3.34 -11.39
N SER A 76 22.79 -4.02 -10.42
CA SER A 76 24.24 -4.17 -10.41
C SER A 76 24.70 -4.99 -11.62
N PRO A 77 25.81 -4.62 -12.29
CA PRO A 77 26.25 -5.31 -13.49
C PRO A 77 26.51 -6.79 -13.24
N ASP A 78 25.77 -7.64 -13.94
CA ASP A 78 25.89 -9.09 -13.83
C ASP A 78 26.84 -9.66 -14.90
N ARG A 79 27.54 -10.73 -14.52
CA ARG A 79 28.47 -11.44 -15.43
C ARG A 79 27.70 -12.47 -16.25
N PHE A 80 27.62 -12.23 -17.55
CA PHE A 80 27.04 -13.17 -18.50
C PHE A 80 28.14 -13.89 -19.28
N VAL A 81 27.97 -15.20 -19.45
CA VAL A 81 28.82 -16.03 -20.32
C VAL A 81 28.17 -16.11 -21.68
N THR A 82 28.85 -15.62 -22.72
CA THR A 82 28.33 -15.72 -24.09
C THR A 82 28.40 -17.15 -24.61
N SER A 83 27.69 -17.45 -25.71
CA SER A 83 27.78 -18.75 -26.39
C SER A 83 29.21 -19.09 -26.85
N GLU A 84 30.08 -18.08 -27.00
CA GLU A 84 31.52 -18.25 -27.28
C GLU A 84 32.39 -18.45 -26.02
N LYS A 85 31.78 -18.61 -24.84
CA LYS A 85 32.47 -18.74 -23.53
C LYS A 85 33.35 -17.53 -23.19
N LYS A 86 32.94 -16.34 -23.59
CA LYS A 86 33.56 -15.08 -23.14
C LYS A 86 32.72 -14.46 -22.03
N ASP A 87 33.40 -13.91 -21.04
CA ASP A 87 32.78 -13.20 -19.94
C ASP A 87 32.56 -11.74 -20.31
N LEU A 88 31.31 -11.28 -20.20
CA LEU A 88 30.95 -9.88 -20.37
C LEU A 88 30.31 -9.36 -19.08
N ILE A 89 30.67 -8.13 -18.70
CA ILE A 89 29.97 -7.36 -17.69
C ILE A 89 28.94 -6.52 -18.44
N VAL A 90 27.66 -6.79 -18.23
CA VAL A 90 26.57 -6.11 -18.93
C VAL A 90 25.81 -5.25 -17.93
N ASP A 91 25.66 -3.98 -18.27
CA ASP A 91 24.84 -3.02 -17.54
C ASP A 91 23.49 -2.90 -18.26
N SER A 92 22.39 -2.91 -17.51
CA SER A 92 21.02 -2.85 -18.03
C SER A 92 20.21 -1.85 -17.20
N TYR A 93 19.75 -0.80 -17.86
CA TYR A 93 18.91 0.26 -17.28
C TYR A 93 17.54 0.24 -17.99
N VAL A 94 16.43 0.13 -17.24
CA VAL A 94 15.05 0.05 -17.78
C VAL A 94 14.10 0.99 -17.05
#